data_AF-A0A937NNQ8-F1
#
_entry.id   AF-A0A937NNQ8-F1
#
_cell.length_a   1.000
_cell.length_b   1.000
_cell.length_c   1.000
_cell.angle_alpha   90.00
_cell.angle_beta   90.00
_cell.angle_gamma   90.00
#
_symmetry.space_group_name_H-M   'P 1'
#
loop_
_entity.id
_entity.type
_entity.pdbx_description
1 polymer ?
#
loop_
_entity_poly.entity_id
_entity_poly.type
_entity_poly.pdbx_seq_one_letter_code
_entity_poly.pdbx_strand_id
1 'polypeptide(L)'
;MSGMLHRVSTTTTMSLPEVMGVAQRLPLDAQVELAEGLLHGLRTILRSSRLVTIEAELRPLGGMGEAELRVLADVVFAPDHQKELSDLLRKNREGRLTKDEERRLDTLLAEVDRVALLKARALYTLNLYQQTEETVQ
;
A
#
# COMPACT_ATOMS: atom_id res chain seq x y z
N MET A 1 35.05 -4.53 -43.75
CA MET A 1 34.54 -3.51 -42.81
C MET A 1 33.45 -4.15 -41.96
N SER A 2 33.81 -4.42 -40.70
CA SER A 2 32.97 -4.99 -39.65
C SER A 2 31.88 -4.04 -39.16
N GLY A 3 30.88 -4.63 -38.49
CA GLY A 3 29.95 -3.96 -37.57
C GLY A 3 28.57 -3.75 -38.21
N MET A 4 27.44 -4.10 -37.62
CA MET A 4 27.15 -4.23 -36.19
C MET A 4 25.84 -5.01 -36.07
N LEU A 5 25.89 -6.19 -35.46
CA LEU A 5 24.69 -6.98 -35.16
C LEU A 5 23.86 -6.23 -34.11
N HIS A 6 22.61 -5.93 -34.48
CA HIS A 6 21.55 -5.61 -33.54
C HIS A 6 21.44 -6.73 -32.50
N ARG A 7 21.85 -6.46 -31.27
CA ARG A 7 21.48 -7.30 -30.12
C ARG A 7 20.13 -6.82 -29.63
N VAL A 8 19.05 -7.28 -30.28
CA VAL A 8 17.71 -7.21 -29.72
C VAL A 8 17.71 -8.17 -28.53
N SER A 9 17.71 -7.62 -27.32
CA SER A 9 17.42 -8.39 -26.10
C SER A 9 16.00 -8.92 -26.23
N THR A 10 15.84 -10.19 -26.61
CA THR A 10 14.56 -10.88 -26.52
C THR A 10 14.26 -11.08 -25.04
N THR A 11 13.35 -10.28 -24.49
CA THR A 11 12.70 -10.64 -23.22
C THR A 11 11.85 -11.88 -23.50
N THR A 12 12.40 -13.06 -23.24
CA THR A 12 11.66 -14.32 -23.33
C THR A 12 10.56 -14.27 -22.28
N THR A 13 9.33 -14.04 -22.72
CA THR A 13 8.14 -14.11 -21.88
C THR A 13 7.86 -15.60 -21.59
N MET A 14 8.51 -16.15 -20.56
CA MET A 14 8.23 -17.50 -20.08
C MET A 14 6.87 -17.54 -19.39
N SER A 15 6.10 -18.62 -19.63
CA SER A 15 4.83 -18.83 -18.94
C SER A 15 5.06 -19.26 -17.49
N LEU A 16 4.10 -18.95 -16.60
CA LEU A 16 4.20 -19.29 -15.17
C LEU A 16 4.49 -20.79 -14.89
N PRO A 17 3.88 -21.76 -15.61
CA PRO A 17 4.20 -23.17 -15.44
C PRO A 17 5.67 -23.51 -15.78
N GLU A 18 6.24 -22.86 -16.79
CA GLU A 18 7.63 -23.06 -17.20
C GLU A 18 8.60 -22.47 -16.18
N VAL A 19 8.31 -21.27 -15.66
CA VAL A 19 9.09 -20.64 -14.58
C VAL A 19 9.07 -21.51 -13.32
N MET A 20 7.91 -22.07 -12.95
CA MET A 20 7.80 -22.97 -11.81
C MET A 20 8.57 -24.29 -12.02
N GLY A 21 8.57 -24.82 -13.24
CA GLY A 21 9.36 -26.01 -13.59
C GLY A 21 10.87 -25.77 -13.50
N VAL A 22 11.34 -24.56 -13.83
CA VAL A 22 12.75 -24.18 -13.64
C VAL A 22 13.06 -23.95 -12.17
N ALA A 23 12.18 -23.30 -11.42
CA ALA A 23 12.36 -23.03 -9.99
C ALA A 23 12.49 -24.31 -9.16
N GLN A 24 11.69 -25.34 -9.46
CA GLN A 24 11.73 -26.63 -8.74
C GLN A 24 13.02 -27.44 -8.96
N ARG A 25 13.84 -27.07 -9.96
CA ARG A 25 15.14 -27.71 -10.23
C ARG A 25 16.28 -27.08 -9.43
N LEU A 26 16.01 -25.99 -8.72
CA LEU A 26 16.98 -25.33 -7.86
C LEU A 26 17.15 -26.11 -6.54
N PRO A 27 18.30 -25.97 -5.86
CA PRO A 27 18.46 -26.36 -4.46
C PRO A 27 17.38 -25.74 -3.56
N LEU A 28 16.98 -26.44 -2.49
CA LEU A 28 15.83 -26.07 -1.65
C LEU A 28 15.99 -24.68 -1.00
N ASP A 29 17.20 -24.33 -0.58
CA ASP A 29 17.58 -23.01 -0.06
C ASP A 29 17.35 -21.90 -1.10
N ALA A 30 17.76 -22.13 -2.35
CA ALA A 30 17.51 -21.19 -3.45
C ALA A 30 16.01 -21.09 -3.82
N GLN A 31 15.24 -22.17 -3.64
CA GLN A 31 13.78 -22.14 -3.82
C GLN A 31 13.09 -21.26 -2.77
N VAL A 32 13.54 -21.33 -1.51
CA VAL A 32 13.00 -20.52 -0.41
C VAL A 32 13.30 -19.04 -0.64
N GLU A 33 14.54 -18.69 -1.01
CA GLU A 33 14.92 -17.31 -1.28
C GLU A 33 14.12 -16.71 -2.45
N LEU A 34 13.90 -17.47 -3.52
CA LEU A 34 13.05 -17.07 -4.63
C LEU A 34 11.60 -16.83 -4.17
N ALA A 35 11.04 -17.75 -3.37
CA ALA A 35 9.67 -17.62 -2.86
C ALA A 35 9.51 -16.39 -1.96
N GLU A 36 10.48 -16.11 -1.09
CA GLU A 36 10.49 -14.92 -0.25
C GLU A 36 10.60 -13.64 -1.07
N GLY A 37 11.48 -13.61 -2.08
CA GLY A 37 11.61 -12.49 -3.01
C GLY A 37 10.32 -12.20 -3.78
N LEU A 38 9.64 -13.24 -4.27
CA LEU A 38 8.36 -13.12 -4.96
C LEU A 38 7.24 -12.63 -4.01
N LEU A 39 7.16 -13.18 -2.80
CA LEU A 39 6.19 -12.73 -1.79
C LEU A 39 6.46 -11.28 -1.36
N HIS A 40 7.73 -10.89 -1.25
CA HIS A 40 8.11 -9.51 -0.97
C HIS A 40 7.69 -8.58 -2.12
N GLY A 41 7.99 -8.95 -3.36
CA GLY A 41 7.59 -8.20 -4.56
C GLY A 41 6.07 -8.05 -4.66
N LEU A 42 5.31 -9.13 -4.47
CA LEU A 42 3.84 -9.10 -4.44
C LEU A 42 3.30 -8.24 -3.31
N ARG A 43 3.88 -8.30 -2.11
CA ARG A 43 3.49 -7.40 -1.00
C ARG A 43 3.74 -5.94 -1.33
N THR A 44 4.85 -5.64 -2.00
CA THR A 44 5.17 -4.27 -2.45
C THR A 44 4.18 -3.81 -3.51
N ILE A 45 3.89 -4.65 -4.52
CA ILE A 45 2.90 -4.36 -5.55
C ILE A 45 1.52 -4.16 -4.92
N LEU A 46 1.07 -5.04 -4.04
CA LEU A 46 -0.24 -4.94 -3.38
C LEU A 46 -0.33 -3.73 -2.46
N ARG A 47 0.75 -3.34 -1.75
CA ARG A 47 0.81 -2.07 -1.01
C ARG A 47 0.64 -0.88 -1.95
N SER A 48 1.38 -0.87 -3.06
CA SER A 48 1.28 0.19 -4.06
C SER A 48 -0.09 0.22 -4.74
N SER A 49 -0.67 -0.93 -5.08
CA SER A 49 -2.03 -1.02 -5.62
C SER A 49 -3.07 -0.57 -4.61
N ARG A 50 -2.90 -0.85 -3.32
CA ARG A 50 -3.77 -0.30 -2.26
C ARG A 50 -3.69 1.23 -2.21
N LEU A 51 -2.53 1.83 -2.48
CA LEU A 51 -2.38 3.28 -2.63
C LEU A 51 -3.02 3.80 -3.93
N VAL A 52 -2.90 3.07 -5.05
CA VAL A 52 -3.52 3.44 -6.35
C VAL A 52 -5.05 3.32 -6.31
N THR A 53 -5.61 2.38 -5.56
CA THR A 53 -7.08 2.32 -5.33
C THR A 53 -7.58 3.52 -4.54
N ILE A 54 -6.75 4.10 -3.66
CA ILE A 54 -7.13 5.30 -2.91
C ILE A 54 -7.22 6.51 -3.84
N GLU A 55 -6.26 6.71 -4.76
CA GLU A 55 -6.28 7.81 -5.74
C GLU A 55 -7.47 7.74 -6.71
N ALA A 56 -7.91 6.54 -7.11
CA ALA A 56 -9.05 6.36 -8.01
C ALA A 56 -10.41 6.69 -7.36
N GLU A 57 -10.49 6.89 -6.03
CA GLU A 57 -11.74 7.16 -5.30
C GLU A 57 -11.72 8.42 -4.42
N LEU A 58 -10.72 9.30 -4.54
CA LEU A 58 -10.70 10.56 -3.78
C LEU A 58 -11.81 11.51 -4.25
N ARG A 59 -12.99 11.39 -3.66
CA ARG A 59 -14.09 12.34 -3.86
C ARG A 59 -13.95 13.54 -2.92
N PRO A 60 -14.08 14.78 -3.43
CA PRO A 60 -14.05 15.98 -2.60
C PRO A 60 -15.06 15.92 -1.45
N LEU A 61 -14.72 16.55 -0.33
CA LEU A 61 -15.62 16.74 0.80
C LEU A 61 -16.42 18.02 0.57
N GLY A 62 -17.73 17.87 0.36
CA GLY A 62 -18.63 19.02 0.19
C GLY A 62 -19.07 19.64 1.52
N GLY A 63 -19.32 20.95 1.52
CA GLY A 63 -19.90 21.67 2.66
C GLY A 63 -18.97 21.94 3.83
N MET A 64 -17.65 21.80 3.65
CA MET A 64 -16.64 22.09 4.67
C MET A 64 -15.77 23.28 4.25
N GLY A 65 -15.50 24.19 5.17
CA GLY A 65 -14.56 25.31 4.95
C GLY A 65 -13.10 24.87 5.05
N GLU A 66 -12.18 25.71 4.58
CA GLU A 66 -10.72 25.45 4.60
C GLU A 66 -10.19 25.11 6.01
N ALA A 67 -10.64 25.83 7.04
CA ALA A 67 -10.24 25.59 8.43
C ALA A 67 -10.70 24.21 8.93
N GLU A 68 -11.91 23.79 8.59
CA GLU A 68 -12.46 22.49 8.97
C GLU A 68 -11.72 21.35 8.26
N LEU A 69 -11.40 21.53 6.98
CA LEU A 69 -10.62 20.58 6.21
C LEU A 69 -9.18 20.43 6.74
N ARG A 70 -8.55 21.53 7.19
CA ARG A 70 -7.23 21.46 7.85
C ARG A 70 -7.28 20.66 9.14
N VAL A 71 -8.24 20.96 10.01
CA VAL A 71 -8.46 20.19 11.26
C VAL A 71 -8.66 18.72 10.94
N LEU A 72 -9.44 18.40 9.90
CA LEU A 72 -9.70 17.04 9.45
C LEU A 72 -8.45 16.33 8.90
N ALA A 73 -7.62 17.03 8.14
CA ALA A 73 -6.35 16.52 7.62
C ALA A 73 -5.36 16.20 8.76
N ASP A 74 -5.44 16.96 9.86
CA ASP A 74 -4.55 16.79 11.01
C ASP A 74 -5.02 15.71 11.99
N VAL A 75 -6.28 15.25 11.92
CA VAL A 75 -6.86 14.24 12.85
C VAL A 75 -5.94 13.06 13.10
N VAL A 76 -5.48 12.87 14.34
CA VAL A 76 -4.62 11.73 14.68
C VAL A 76 -5.47 10.56 15.15
N PHE A 77 -5.08 9.33 14.79
CA PHE A 77 -5.68 8.13 15.37
C PHE A 77 -5.49 8.14 16.89
N ALA A 78 -6.52 7.79 17.66
CA ALA A 78 -6.53 7.96 19.11
C ALA A 78 -5.29 7.31 19.79
N PRO A 79 -4.60 8.00 20.71
CA PRO A 79 -3.36 7.48 21.32
C PRO A 79 -3.50 6.10 21.96
N ASP A 80 -4.63 5.82 22.60
CA ASP A 80 -4.92 4.53 23.20
C ASP A 80 -5.05 3.42 22.14
N HIS A 81 -5.70 3.71 21.01
CA HIS A 81 -5.82 2.77 19.90
C HIS A 81 -4.47 2.57 19.18
N GLN A 82 -3.62 3.60 19.10
CA GLN A 82 -2.25 3.47 18.57
C GLN A 82 -1.40 2.54 19.44
N LYS A 83 -1.50 2.68 20.77
CA LYS A 83 -0.80 1.82 21.71
C LYS A 83 -1.28 0.38 21.60
N GLU A 84 -2.60 0.17 21.58
CA GLU A 84 -3.21 -1.14 21.41
C GLU A 84 -2.78 -1.81 20.08
N LEU A 85 -2.82 -1.05 18.97
CA LEU A 85 -2.36 -1.52 17.66
C LEU A 85 -0.88 -1.92 17.69
N SER A 86 -0.02 -1.12 18.34
CA SER A 86 1.40 -1.43 18.48
C SER A 86 1.64 -2.74 19.24
N ASP A 87 0.93 -2.93 20.36
CA ASP A 87 1.03 -4.12 21.18
C ASP A 87 0.54 -5.38 20.44
N LEU A 88 -0.56 -5.27 19.69
CA LEU A 88 -1.11 -6.37 18.88
C LEU A 88 -0.19 -6.71 17.69
N LEU A 89 0.39 -5.72 17.02
CA LEU A 89 1.36 -5.94 15.94
C LEU A 89 2.64 -6.62 16.46
N ARG A 90 3.10 -6.27 17.67
CA ARG A 90 4.22 -6.97 18.32
C ARG A 90 3.86 -8.43 18.59
N LYS A 91 2.69 -8.72 19.16
CA LYS A 91 2.22 -10.10 19.38
C LYS A 91 2.02 -10.88 18.08
N ASN A 92 1.54 -10.22 17.01
CA ASN A 92 1.38 -10.81 15.68
C ASN A 92 2.72 -11.33 15.14
N ARG A 93 3.78 -10.51 15.24
CA ARG A 93 5.14 -10.88 14.81
C ARG A 93 5.70 -12.08 15.56
N GLU A 94 5.29 -12.27 16.80
CA GLU A 94 5.69 -13.39 17.65
C GLU A 94 4.79 -14.63 17.44
N GLY A 95 3.75 -14.55 16.61
CA GLY A 95 2.80 -15.63 16.37
C GLY A 95 1.91 -15.97 17.57
N ARG A 96 1.74 -15.03 18.51
CA ARG A 96 1.06 -15.27 19.80
C ARG A 96 -0.33 -14.65 19.90
N LEU A 97 -0.92 -14.24 18.78
CA LEU A 97 -2.28 -13.69 18.80
C LEU A 97 -3.30 -14.81 19.03
N THR A 98 -4.26 -14.50 19.90
CA THR A 98 -5.51 -15.24 19.98
C THR A 98 -6.45 -14.82 18.85
N LYS A 99 -7.45 -15.65 18.54
CA LYS A 99 -8.45 -15.34 17.50
C LYS A 99 -9.21 -14.02 17.76
N ASP A 100 -9.44 -13.68 19.02
CA ASP A 100 -10.12 -12.43 19.38
C ASP A 100 -9.20 -11.22 19.20
N GLU A 101 -7.91 -11.38 19.52
CA GLU A 101 -6.89 -10.36 19.27
C GLU A 101 -6.62 -10.16 17.77
N GLU A 102 -6.70 -11.22 16.94
CA GLU A 102 -6.65 -11.09 15.47
C GLU A 102 -7.80 -10.23 14.95
N ARG A 103 -9.05 -10.51 15.36
CA ARG A 103 -10.21 -9.69 14.98
C ARG A 103 -10.08 -8.25 15.45
N ARG A 104 -9.53 -8.04 16.64
CA ARG A 104 -9.29 -6.69 17.17
C ARG A 104 -8.22 -5.96 16.35
N LEU A 105 -7.14 -6.64 15.99
CA LEU A 105 -6.09 -6.11 15.12
C LEU A 105 -6.66 -5.70 13.76
N ASP A 106 -7.47 -6.56 13.13
CA ASP A 106 -8.13 -6.26 11.86
C ASP A 106 -9.05 -5.04 11.96
N THR A 107 -9.78 -4.91 13.06
CA THR A 107 -10.65 -3.74 13.32
C THR A 107 -9.83 -2.45 13.42
N LEU A 108 -8.75 -2.46 14.21
CA LEU A 108 -7.88 -1.30 14.37
C LEU A 108 -7.20 -0.90 13.06
N LEU A 109 -6.77 -1.88 12.24
CA LEU A 109 -6.22 -1.61 10.91
C LEU A 109 -7.25 -0.97 9.99
N ALA A 110 -8.51 -1.43 10.03
CA ALA A 110 -9.58 -0.83 9.25
C ALA A 110 -9.92 0.60 9.71
N GLU A 111 -9.83 0.90 11.01
CA GLU A 111 -9.98 2.27 11.52
C GLU A 111 -8.85 3.19 11.04
N VAL A 112 -7.60 2.71 11.07
CA VAL A 112 -6.45 3.46 10.53
C VAL A 112 -6.63 3.75 9.04
N ASP A 113 -7.04 2.75 8.27
CA ASP A 113 -7.31 2.91 6.83
C ASP A 113 -8.40 3.98 6.58
N ARG A 114 -9.46 4.00 7.39
CA ARG A 114 -10.52 5.03 7.31
C ARG A 114 -10.00 6.42 7.63
N VAL A 115 -9.20 6.58 8.69
CA VAL A 115 -8.61 7.87 9.06
C VAL A 115 -7.66 8.36 7.96
N ALA A 116 -6.82 7.47 7.42
CA ALA A 116 -5.92 7.81 6.32
C ALA A 116 -6.68 8.26 5.07
N LEU A 117 -7.77 7.57 4.70
CA LEU A 117 -8.62 7.97 3.58
C LEU A 117 -9.27 9.34 3.82
N LEU A 118 -9.77 9.60 5.03
CA LEU A 118 -10.39 10.87 5.38
C LEU A 118 -9.40 12.03 5.27
N LYS A 119 -8.16 11.84 5.75
CA LYS A 119 -7.07 12.80 5.57
C LYS A 119 -6.76 13.06 4.11
N ALA A 120 -6.61 12.00 3.33
CA ALA A 120 -6.31 12.11 1.91
C ALA A 120 -7.41 12.93 1.19
N ARG A 121 -8.68 12.68 1.51
CA ARG A 121 -9.81 13.44 0.96
C ARG A 121 -9.81 14.91 1.41
N ALA A 122 -9.46 15.20 2.66
CA ALA A 122 -9.36 16.56 3.15
C ALA A 122 -8.25 17.34 2.44
N LEU A 123 -7.05 16.76 2.34
CA LEU A 123 -5.92 17.34 1.62
C LEU A 123 -6.23 17.53 0.13
N TYR A 124 -6.88 16.54 -0.50
CA TYR A 124 -7.30 16.65 -1.88
C TYR A 124 -8.30 17.80 -2.10
N THR A 125 -9.29 17.94 -1.21
CA THR A 125 -10.27 19.02 -1.29
C THR A 125 -9.61 20.40 -1.09
N LEU A 126 -8.65 20.51 -0.17
CA LEU A 126 -7.84 21.73 0.03
C LEU A 126 -7.04 22.09 -1.24
N ASN A 127 -6.43 21.10 -1.89
CA ASN A 127 -5.69 21.31 -3.12
C ASN A 127 -6.60 21.88 -4.23
N LEU A 128 -7.80 21.32 -4.39
CA LEU A 128 -8.78 21.83 -5.36
C LEU A 128 -9.20 23.28 -5.08
N TYR A 129 -9.37 23.68 -3.82
CA TYR A 129 -9.65 25.07 -3.48
C TYR A 129 -8.52 26.02 -3.89
N GLN A 130 -7.27 25.64 -3.61
CA GLN A 130 -6.10 26.44 -3.99
C GLN A 130 -5.98 26.61 -5.51
N GLN A 131 -6.22 25.54 -6.29
CA GLN A 131 -6.20 25.60 -7.75
C GLN A 131 -7.35 26.44 -8.34
N THR A 132 -8.50 26.49 -7.65
CA THR A 132 -9.65 27.29 -8.08
C THR A 132 -9.41 28.79 -7.84
N GLU A 133 -8.70 29.17 -6.78
CA GLU A 133 -8.35 30.57 -6.52
C GLU A 133 -7.27 31.10 -7.49
N GLU A 134 -6.35 30.24 -7.95
CA GLU A 134 -5.31 30.60 -8.94
C GLU A 134 -5.85 30.80 -10.37
N THR A 135 -7.01 30.24 -10.70
CA THR A 135 -7.60 30.35 -12.06
C THR A 135 -8.55 31.54 -12.23
N VAL A 136 -8.81 32.30 -11.16
CA VAL A 136 -9.73 33.45 -11.15
C VAL A 136 -8.98 34.80 -11.00
N GLN A 137 -7.65 34.79 -10.94
CA GLN A 137 -6.79 35.99 -10.97
C GLN A 137 -6.21 36.22 -12.37
#